data_AF-V5G3D7-F1
#
_entry.id   AF-V5G3D7-F1
#
_cell.length_a   1.000
_cell.length_b   1.000
_cell.length_c   1.000
_cell.angle_alpha   90.00
_cell.angle_beta   90.00
_cell.angle_gamma   90.00
#
_symmetry.space_group_name_H-M   'P 1'
#
loop_
_entity.id
_entity.type
_entity.pdbx_description
1 polymer ?
#
loop_
_entity_poly.entity_id
_entity_poly.type
_entity_poly.pdbx_seq_one_letter_code
_entity_poly.pdbx_strand_id
1 'polypeptide(L)'
;QKSKWIEVKLMKNGTNALETISKLKDVFSIFGLPVELVTDNGPPFNSSEFVSFCQANGINPIKSPPYHPQSNGLAERGVQTVKKGLEKALFSQKGENISESKILSNLHNFIFTYRNTPTTVTGITPAESILKIKPRTRFDLLKPSHSNKSKFASKNLERKLKLYKVNDYV
;
A
#
# COMPACT_ATOMS: atom_id res chain seq x y z
N GLN A 1 0.84 -11.53 11.89
CA GLN A 1 1.00 -10.13 12.30
C GLN A 1 0.55 -9.22 11.16
N LYS A 2 -0.25 -8.17 11.40
CA LYS A 2 -0.82 -7.30 10.33
C LYS A 2 0.15 -6.16 10.00
N SER A 3 0.45 -5.92 8.72
CA SER A 3 1.39 -4.91 8.23
C SER A 3 0.94 -3.45 8.45
N LYS A 4 -0.35 -3.23 8.75
CA LYS A 4 -1.00 -1.92 8.80
C LYS A 4 -0.87 -1.14 7.49
N TRP A 5 -0.73 -1.84 6.36
CA TRP A 5 -0.74 -1.19 5.05
C TRP A 5 -2.08 -0.50 4.79
N ILE A 6 -2.01 0.73 4.27
CA ILE A 6 -3.18 1.51 3.86
C ILE A 6 -3.13 1.71 2.36
N GLU A 7 -4.23 1.40 1.69
CA GLU A 7 -4.50 1.71 0.30
C GLU A 7 -5.70 2.66 0.25
N VAL A 8 -5.61 3.72 -0.55
CA VAL A 8 -6.67 4.72 -0.72
C VAL A 8 -6.95 4.85 -2.21
N LYS A 9 -8.20 4.69 -2.59
CA LYS A 9 -8.68 4.88 -3.96
C LYS A 9 -9.71 5.99 -3.98
N LEU A 10 -9.59 6.91 -4.93
CA LEU A 10 -10.60 7.92 -5.18
C LEU A 10 -11.80 7.27 -5.88
N MET A 11 -12.99 7.57 -5.36
CA MET A 11 -14.28 7.15 -5.92
C MET A 11 -14.91 8.36 -6.60
N LYS A 12 -15.23 8.25 -7.90
CA LYS A 12 -15.81 9.37 -8.68
C LYS A 12 -17.33 9.35 -8.67
N ASN A 13 -17.94 8.17 -8.68
CA ASN A 13 -19.39 8.01 -8.80
C ASN A 13 -20.02 7.52 -7.48
N GLY A 14 -19.43 7.90 -6.35
CA GLY A 14 -19.93 7.58 -5.02
C GLY A 14 -19.70 6.10 -4.61
N THR A 15 -20.54 5.61 -3.71
CA THR A 15 -20.40 4.31 -3.06
C THR A 15 -21.13 3.21 -3.84
N ASN A 16 -20.71 2.95 -5.09
CA ASN A 16 -21.28 1.89 -5.93
C ASN A 16 -20.48 0.58 -5.79
N ALA A 17 -21.17 -0.57 -5.80
CA ALA A 17 -20.59 -1.90 -5.80
C ALA A 17 -19.66 -2.14 -6.99
N LEU A 18 -20.06 -1.78 -8.21
CA LEU A 18 -19.25 -2.01 -9.41
C LEU A 18 -17.95 -1.20 -9.39
N GLU A 19 -18.03 0.07 -8.95
CA GLU A 19 -16.84 0.91 -8.81
C GLU A 19 -15.93 0.37 -7.70
N THR A 20 -16.50 -0.05 -6.57
CA THR A 20 -15.76 -0.66 -5.46
C THR A 20 -15.04 -1.93 -5.89
N ILE A 21 -15.71 -2.81 -6.64
CA ILE A 21 -15.12 -4.04 -7.19
C ILE A 21 -13.98 -3.70 -8.14
N SER A 22 -14.16 -2.71 -9.03
CA SER A 22 -13.11 -2.24 -9.94
C SER A 22 -11.88 -1.77 -9.16
N LYS A 23 -12.08 -0.95 -8.12
CA LYS A 23 -10.99 -0.50 -7.24
C LYS A 23 -10.35 -1.63 -6.45
N LEU A 24 -11.09 -2.63 -6.01
CA LEU A 24 -10.52 -3.81 -5.33
C LEU A 24 -9.69 -4.66 -6.30
N LYS A 25 -10.11 -4.81 -7.56
CA LYS A 25 -9.31 -5.49 -8.59
C LYS A 25 -7.97 -4.81 -8.82
N ASP A 26 -7.93 -3.47 -8.83
CA ASP A 26 -6.67 -2.71 -8.90
C ASP A 26 -5.72 -3.11 -7.74
N VAL A 27 -6.27 -3.25 -6.52
CA VAL A 27 -5.49 -3.62 -5.33
C VAL A 27 -5.04 -5.07 -5.39
N PHE A 28 -5.94 -5.98 -5.74
CA PHE A 28 -5.65 -7.41 -5.81
C PHE A 28 -4.67 -7.75 -6.93
N SER A 29 -4.56 -6.94 -7.98
CA SER A 29 -3.52 -7.10 -9.01
C SER A 29 -2.10 -6.94 -8.46
N ILE A 30 -1.93 -6.23 -7.33
CA ILE A 30 -0.63 -5.97 -6.70
C ILE A 30 -0.34 -7.01 -5.62
N PHE A 31 -1.34 -7.35 -4.79
CA PHE A 31 -1.15 -8.20 -3.60
C PHE A 31 -1.62 -9.64 -3.77
N GLY A 32 -2.40 -9.93 -4.80
CA GLY A 32 -3.17 -11.16 -4.93
C GLY A 32 -4.55 -11.08 -4.27
N LEU A 33 -5.33 -12.15 -4.42
CA LEU A 33 -6.65 -12.29 -3.80
C LEU A 33 -6.49 -12.63 -2.30
N PRO A 34 -7.24 -11.96 -1.41
CA PRO A 34 -7.23 -12.29 0.01
C PRO A 34 -8.07 -13.54 0.30
N VAL A 35 -7.68 -14.29 1.34
CA VAL A 35 -8.51 -15.40 1.86
C VAL A 35 -9.79 -14.85 2.51
N GLU A 36 -9.66 -13.76 3.27
CA GLU A 36 -10.75 -13.15 4.01
C GLU A 36 -10.80 -11.63 3.77
N LEU A 37 -12.01 -11.11 3.61
CA LEU A 37 -12.25 -9.68 3.47
C LEU A 37 -13.25 -9.23 4.54
N VAL A 38 -12.77 -8.42 5.48
CA VAL A 38 -13.61 -7.89 6.56
C VAL A 38 -14.22 -6.57 6.11
N THR A 39 -15.55 -6.49 6.07
CA THR A 39 -16.29 -5.27 5.69
C THR A 39 -17.34 -4.93 6.75
N ASP A 40 -17.92 -3.74 6.66
CA ASP A 40 -19.16 -3.43 7.38
C ASP A 40 -20.38 -4.05 6.66
N ASN A 41 -21.56 -3.88 7.26
CA ASN A 41 -22.83 -4.34 6.72
C ASN A 41 -23.49 -3.35 5.74
N GLY A 42 -22.83 -2.22 5.44
CA GLY A 42 -23.40 -1.15 4.63
C GLY A 42 -23.24 -1.39 3.13
N PRO A 43 -24.00 -0.66 2.30
CA PRO A 43 -23.67 -0.51 0.88
C PRO A 43 -22.23 0.04 0.73
N PRO A 44 -21.42 -0.51 -0.19
CA PRO A 44 -21.81 -1.44 -1.25
C PRO A 44 -21.54 -2.91 -0.92
N PHE A 45 -21.03 -3.22 0.27
CA PHE A 45 -20.53 -4.55 0.65
C PHE A 45 -21.62 -5.58 0.92
N ASN A 46 -22.88 -5.15 1.02
CA ASN A 46 -24.05 -6.00 1.12
C ASN A 46 -24.75 -6.29 -0.23
N SER A 47 -24.26 -5.72 -1.33
CA SER A 47 -24.83 -5.91 -2.68
C SER A 47 -24.62 -7.34 -3.21
N SER A 48 -25.53 -7.80 -4.08
CA SER A 48 -25.43 -9.12 -4.70
C SER A 48 -24.21 -9.22 -5.63
N GLU A 49 -23.86 -8.12 -6.30
CA GLU A 49 -22.69 -8.03 -7.16
C GLU A 49 -21.40 -8.23 -6.37
N PHE A 50 -21.29 -7.60 -5.19
CA PHE A 50 -20.11 -7.74 -4.33
C PHE A 50 -20.00 -9.16 -3.75
N VAL A 51 -21.12 -9.72 -3.28
CA VAL A 51 -21.14 -11.11 -2.77
C VAL A 51 -20.75 -12.10 -3.85
N SER A 52 -21.29 -11.95 -5.06
CA SER A 52 -20.96 -12.80 -6.22
C SER A 52 -19.49 -12.67 -6.61
N PHE A 53 -18.95 -11.44 -6.59
CA PHE A 53 -17.53 -11.20 -6.83
C PHE A 53 -16.64 -11.92 -5.81
N CYS A 54 -16.96 -11.87 -4.51
CA CYS A 54 -16.21 -12.58 -3.48
C CYS A 54 -16.26 -14.10 -3.70
N GLN A 55 -17.46 -14.65 -3.93
CA GLN A 55 -17.65 -16.09 -4.17
C GLN A 55 -16.87 -16.58 -5.40
N ALA A 56 -16.93 -15.86 -6.52
CA ALA A 56 -16.24 -16.22 -7.76
C ALA A 56 -14.71 -16.21 -7.61
N ASN A 57 -14.17 -15.46 -6.65
CA ASN A 57 -12.74 -15.36 -6.39
C ASN A 57 -12.29 -16.16 -5.16
N GLY A 58 -13.17 -16.97 -4.55
CA GLY A 58 -12.86 -17.75 -3.36
C GLY A 58 -12.52 -16.89 -2.13
N ILE A 59 -13.00 -15.65 -2.09
CA ILE A 59 -12.80 -14.72 -0.96
C ILE A 59 -13.93 -14.97 0.04
N ASN A 60 -13.59 -15.15 1.32
CA ASN A 60 -14.56 -15.23 2.40
C ASN A 60 -14.92 -13.82 2.94
N PRO A 61 -16.11 -13.27 2.66
CA PRO A 61 -16.51 -11.97 3.19
C PRO A 61 -16.96 -12.11 4.64
N ILE A 62 -16.23 -11.49 5.56
CA ILE A 62 -16.57 -11.44 6.98
C ILE A 62 -17.23 -10.09 7.25
N LYS A 63 -18.51 -10.11 7.63
CA LYS A 63 -19.24 -8.88 7.95
C LYS A 63 -19.09 -8.56 9.43
N SER A 64 -18.69 -7.33 9.73
CA SER A 64 -18.59 -6.84 11.10
C SER A 64 -20.01 -6.75 11.71
N PRO A 65 -20.25 -7.34 12.89
CA PRO A 65 -21.55 -7.27 13.53
C PRO A 65 -21.94 -5.82 13.84
N PRO A 66 -23.23 -5.46 13.80
CA PRO A 66 -23.70 -4.08 14.03
C PRO A 66 -23.26 -3.47 15.38
N TYR A 67 -22.96 -4.33 16.36
CA TYR A 67 -22.61 -3.93 17.74
C TYR A 67 -21.14 -4.23 18.11
N HIS A 68 -20.28 -4.55 17.14
CA HIS A 68 -18.83 -4.74 17.36
C HIS A 68 -17.99 -3.70 16.60
N PRO A 69 -18.04 -2.42 17.00
CA PRO A 69 -17.22 -1.36 16.40
C PRO A 69 -15.71 -1.63 16.52
N GLN A 70 -15.29 -2.48 17.48
CA GLN A 70 -13.90 -2.91 17.58
C GLN A 70 -13.40 -3.71 16.36
N SER A 71 -14.27 -4.47 15.70
CA SER A 71 -13.90 -5.29 14.53
C SER A 71 -13.54 -4.43 13.31
N ASN A 72 -14.24 -3.30 13.12
CA ASN A 72 -13.93 -2.34 12.06
C ASN A 72 -13.03 -1.18 12.51
N GLY A 73 -12.70 -1.10 13.80
CA GLY A 73 -11.93 0.02 14.36
C GLY A 73 -10.53 0.19 13.75
N LEU A 74 -9.95 -0.83 13.13
CA LEU A 74 -8.71 -0.67 12.34
C LEU A 74 -8.95 0.12 11.05
N ALA A 75 -10.03 -0.15 10.33
CA ALA A 75 -10.38 0.59 9.12
C ALA A 75 -10.74 2.04 9.46
N GLU A 76 -11.56 2.26 10.50
CA GLU A 76 -11.94 3.60 10.96
C GLU A 76 -10.73 4.44 11.38
N ARG A 77 -9.80 3.86 12.15
CA ARG A 77 -8.53 4.53 12.49
C ARG A 77 -7.69 4.81 11.26
N GLY A 78 -7.68 3.91 10.27
CA GLY A 78 -7.02 4.13 8.99
C GLY A 78 -7.59 5.35 8.26
N VAL A 79 -8.92 5.43 8.13
CA VAL A 79 -9.62 6.57 7.53
C VAL A 79 -9.31 7.88 8.28
N GLN A 80 -9.39 7.87 9.60
CA GLN A 80 -9.05 9.04 10.42
C GLN A 80 -7.60 9.50 10.22
N THR A 81 -6.67 8.54 10.12
CA THR A 81 -5.25 8.81 9.89
C THR A 81 -5.02 9.49 8.54
N VAL A 82 -5.68 8.99 7.48
CA VAL A 82 -5.61 9.58 6.14
C VAL A 82 -6.22 10.98 6.13
N LYS A 83 -7.42 11.16 6.70
CA LYS A 83 -8.09 12.47 6.77
C LYS A 83 -7.22 13.52 7.46
N LYS A 84 -6.71 13.22 8.65
CA LYS A 84 -5.81 14.13 9.39
C LYS A 84 -4.52 14.45 8.61
N GLY A 85 -3.99 13.47 7.88
CA GLY A 85 -2.82 13.64 7.03
C GLY A 85 -3.07 14.61 5.88
N LEU A 86 -4.19 14.44 5.18
CA LEU A 86 -4.63 15.32 4.09
C LEU A 86 -4.96 16.72 4.59
N GLU A 87 -5.73 16.83 5.67
CA GLU A 87 -6.06 18.10 6.30
C GLU A 87 -4.81 18.93 6.60
N LYS A 88 -3.80 18.33 7.24
CA LYS A 88 -2.53 19.03 7.52
C LYS A 88 -1.82 19.49 6.25
N ALA A 89 -1.82 18.68 5.19
CA ALA A 89 -1.20 19.05 3.92
C ALA A 89 -1.95 20.21 3.21
N LEU A 90 -3.26 20.30 3.41
CA LEU A 90 -4.12 21.33 2.83
C LEU A 90 -4.19 22.60 3.70
N PHE A 91 -4.05 22.51 5.03
CA PHE A 91 -4.07 23.66 5.95
C PHE A 91 -2.93 24.64 5.70
N SER A 92 -1.78 24.18 5.19
CA SER A 92 -0.68 25.05 4.76
C SER A 92 -1.02 25.91 3.53
N GLN A 93 -2.19 25.75 2.93
CA GLN A 93 -2.57 26.32 1.63
C GLN A 93 -3.93 27.06 1.67
N LYS A 94 -4.35 27.53 2.86
CA LYS A 94 -5.60 28.30 3.01
C LYS A 94 -5.64 29.49 2.04
N GLY A 95 -6.55 29.45 1.05
CA GLY A 95 -6.84 30.56 0.13
C GLY A 95 -6.85 30.20 -1.36
N GLU A 96 -6.31 29.05 -1.75
CA GLU A 96 -6.30 28.61 -3.16
C GLU A 96 -7.46 27.66 -3.48
N ASN A 97 -8.00 27.74 -4.71
CA ASN A 97 -8.90 26.71 -5.24
C ASN A 97 -8.13 25.39 -5.37
N ILE A 98 -8.41 24.44 -4.48
CA ILE A 98 -7.71 23.15 -4.44
C ILE A 98 -8.19 22.29 -5.62
N SER A 99 -7.33 22.10 -6.62
CA SER A 99 -7.63 21.21 -7.76
C SER A 99 -7.55 19.72 -7.37
N GLU A 100 -8.31 18.87 -8.07
CA GLU A 100 -8.29 17.40 -7.86
C GLU A 100 -6.86 16.83 -7.98
N SER A 101 -6.10 17.30 -8.98
CA SER A 101 -4.70 16.92 -9.19
C SER A 101 -3.82 17.19 -7.95
N LYS A 102 -4.06 18.32 -7.27
CA LYS A 102 -3.33 18.67 -6.05
C LYS A 102 -3.68 17.74 -4.89
N ILE A 103 -4.96 17.41 -4.71
CA ILE A 103 -5.41 16.46 -3.69
C ILE A 103 -4.77 15.10 -3.92
N LEU A 104 -4.76 14.62 -5.17
CA LEU A 104 -4.13 13.36 -5.55
C LEU A 104 -2.61 13.36 -5.27
N SER A 105 -1.92 14.45 -5.64
CA SER A 105 -0.49 14.60 -5.35
C SER A 105 -0.18 14.57 -3.85
N ASN A 106 -0.96 15.30 -3.05
CA ASN A 106 -0.84 15.30 -1.59
C ASN A 106 -1.14 13.91 -0.99
N LEU A 107 -2.17 13.24 -1.50
CA LEU A 107 -2.50 11.88 -1.09
C LEU A 107 -1.37 10.90 -1.40
N HIS A 108 -0.79 10.95 -2.60
CA HIS A 108 0.35 10.11 -2.96
C HIS A 108 1.55 10.35 -2.04
N ASN A 109 1.87 11.61 -1.76
CA ASN A 109 2.96 11.97 -0.85
C ASN A 109 2.69 11.48 0.58
N PHE A 110 1.46 11.64 1.07
CA PHE A 110 1.06 11.16 2.39
C PHE A 110 1.18 9.64 2.49
N ILE A 111 0.60 8.91 1.53
CA ILE A 111 0.61 7.45 1.52
C ILE A 111 2.03 6.90 1.37
N PHE A 112 2.85 7.50 0.51
CA PHE A 112 4.26 7.15 0.39
C PHE A 112 5.00 7.33 1.71
N THR A 113 4.79 8.45 2.40
CA THR A 113 5.41 8.71 3.70
C THR A 113 4.92 7.73 4.75
N TYR A 114 3.60 7.52 4.87
CA TYR A 114 2.99 6.60 5.82
C TYR A 114 3.56 5.18 5.69
N ARG A 115 3.64 4.66 4.45
CA ARG A 115 4.13 3.31 4.16
C ARG A 115 5.61 3.12 4.49
N ASN A 116 6.39 4.21 4.50
CA ASN A 116 7.82 4.21 4.77
C ASN A 116 8.17 4.77 6.17
N THR A 117 7.18 5.03 7.02
CA THR A 117 7.40 5.44 8.41
C THR A 117 7.29 4.22 9.32
N PRO A 118 8.30 3.95 10.18
CA PRO A 118 8.25 2.86 11.14
C PRO A 118 7.02 2.94 12.05
N THR A 119 6.35 1.80 12.25
CA THR A 119 5.26 1.73 13.23
C THR A 119 5.84 1.72 14.64
N THR A 120 5.23 2.45 15.58
CA THR A 120 5.70 2.55 16.99
C THR A 120 5.81 1.20 17.71
N VAL A 121 4.99 0.22 17.35
CA VAL A 121 4.95 -1.10 18.00
C VAL A 121 6.08 -2.01 17.53
N THR A 122 6.44 -1.97 16.25
CA THR A 122 7.35 -2.95 15.64
C THR A 122 8.68 -2.36 15.20
N GLY A 123 8.78 -1.04 15.04
CA GLY A 123 9.93 -0.38 14.42
C GLY A 123 10.09 -0.68 12.92
N ILE A 124 9.20 -1.48 12.33
CA ILE A 124 9.22 -1.87 10.92
C ILE A 124 8.19 -1.02 10.16
N THR A 125 8.53 -0.61 8.94
CA THR A 125 7.61 0.13 8.06
C THR A 125 6.55 -0.80 7.45
N PRO A 126 5.32 -0.32 7.16
CA PRO A 126 4.33 -1.11 6.45
C PRO A 126 4.83 -1.68 5.12
N ALA A 127 5.65 -0.91 4.39
CA ALA A 127 6.23 -1.35 3.12
C ALA A 127 7.26 -2.47 3.28
N GLU A 128 8.17 -2.39 4.25
CA GLU A 128 9.09 -3.49 4.54
C GLU A 128 8.35 -4.75 5.00
N SER A 129 7.28 -4.58 5.78
CA SER A 129 6.48 -5.71 6.27
C SER A 129 5.87 -6.52 5.13
N ILE A 130 5.37 -5.86 4.07
CA ILE A 130 4.79 -6.52 2.90
C ILE A 130 5.84 -6.91 1.88
N LEU A 131 6.68 -5.97 1.43
CA LEU A 131 7.58 -6.17 0.30
C LEU A 131 8.85 -6.95 0.66
N LYS A 132 9.14 -7.12 1.96
CA LYS A 132 10.38 -7.74 2.48
C LYS A 132 11.66 -7.08 2.00
N ILE A 133 11.56 -5.86 1.46
CA ILE A 133 12.66 -4.99 1.06
C ILE A 133 12.45 -3.63 1.70
N LYS A 134 13.54 -2.87 1.87
CA LYS A 134 13.48 -1.47 2.28
C LYS A 134 13.35 -0.57 1.05
N PRO A 135 12.18 0.07 0.82
CA PRO A 135 12.02 0.97 -0.31
C PRO A 135 12.92 2.19 -0.15
N ARG A 136 13.43 2.68 -1.28
CA ARG A 136 14.22 3.91 -1.31
C ARG A 136 13.31 5.13 -1.12
N THR A 137 13.74 6.06 -0.29
CA THR A 137 13.08 7.30 0.06
C THR A 137 13.98 8.50 -0.21
N ARG A 138 13.44 9.72 -0.10
CA ARG A 138 14.25 10.95 -0.19
C ARG A 138 15.26 11.08 0.96
N PHE A 139 15.01 10.46 2.12
CA PHE A 139 15.96 10.46 3.23
C PHE A 139 17.24 9.69 2.90
N ASP A 140 17.19 8.70 1.99
CA ASP A 140 18.38 7.99 1.54
C ASP A 140 19.33 8.86 0.71
N LEU A 141 18.89 10.06 0.28
CA LEU A 141 19.75 11.04 -0.38
C LEU A 141 20.60 11.82 0.63
N LEU A 142 20.16 11.95 1.89
CA LEU A 142 20.87 12.70 2.93
C LEU A 142 22.16 11.99 3.38
N LYS A 143 22.21 10.66 3.22
CA LYS A 143 23.43 9.89 3.36
C LYS A 143 23.89 9.49 1.97
N PRO A 144 24.71 10.31 1.27
CA PRO A 144 25.30 9.90 0.00
C PRO A 144 26.02 8.57 0.24
N SER A 145 25.47 7.49 -0.28
CA SER A 145 26.13 6.20 -0.20
C SER A 145 27.43 6.34 -0.99
N HIS A 146 28.56 6.40 -0.30
CA HIS A 146 29.88 6.30 -0.93
C HIS A 146 30.16 4.90 -1.52
N SER A 147 29.17 4.02 -1.67
CA SER A 147 29.41 2.59 -1.97
C SER A 147 28.63 1.96 -3.12
N ASN A 148 27.80 2.69 -3.87
CA ASN A 148 26.99 2.07 -4.95
C ASN A 148 27.58 2.13 -6.36
N LYS A 149 28.87 2.48 -6.52
CA LYS A 149 29.59 2.26 -7.80
C LYS A 149 30.35 0.93 -7.89
N SER A 150 30.62 0.19 -6.80
CA SER A 150 31.51 -0.99 -6.89
C SER A 150 30.83 -2.36 -6.79
N LYS A 151 29.69 -2.54 -6.10
CA LYS A 151 29.19 -3.91 -5.82
C LYS A 151 28.61 -4.65 -7.03
N PHE A 152 27.94 -3.96 -7.96
CA PHE A 152 27.44 -4.61 -9.18
C PHE A 152 28.56 -4.93 -10.17
N ALA A 153 29.59 -4.09 -10.24
CA ALA A 153 30.77 -4.33 -11.08
C ALA A 153 31.59 -5.53 -10.55
N SER A 154 31.84 -5.60 -9.24
CA SER A 154 32.59 -6.70 -8.62
C SER A 154 31.89 -8.05 -8.78
N LYS A 155 30.56 -8.10 -8.61
CA LYS A 155 29.80 -9.38 -8.70
C LYS A 155 29.69 -9.90 -10.13
N ASN A 156 29.68 -9.01 -11.13
CA ASN A 156 29.76 -9.39 -12.54
C ASN A 156 31.19 -9.79 -12.94
N LEU A 157 32.22 -9.12 -12.41
CA LEU A 157 33.62 -9.49 -12.63
C LEU A 157 33.93 -10.87 -12.03
N GLU A 158 33.48 -11.15 -10.80
CA GLU A 158 33.63 -12.47 -10.17
C GLU A 158 32.91 -13.59 -10.93
N ARG A 159 31.71 -13.33 -11.45
CA ARG A 159 31.00 -14.30 -12.31
C ARG A 159 31.77 -14.54 -13.61
N LYS A 160 32.27 -13.49 -14.25
CA LYS A 160 33.07 -13.60 -15.48
C LYS A 160 34.36 -14.39 -15.22
N LEU A 161 35.08 -14.10 -14.15
CA LEU A 161 36.31 -14.81 -13.75
C LEU A 161 36.06 -16.29 -13.41
N LYS A 162 34.92 -16.62 -12.78
CA LYS A 162 34.53 -18.02 -12.55
C LYS A 162 34.18 -18.76 -13.84
N LEU A 163 33.58 -18.09 -14.81
CA LEU A 163 33.30 -18.66 -16.14
C LEU A 163 34.57 -18.97 -16.93
N TYR A 164 35.60 -18.10 -16.86
CA TYR A 164 36.90 -18.37 -17.49
C TYR A 164 37.68 -19.52 -16.82
N LYS A 165 37.59 -19.65 -15.48
CA LYS A 165 38.27 -20.75 -14.76
C LYS A 165 37.70 -22.15 -15.03
N VAL A 166 36.47 -22.25 -15.53
CA VAL A 166 35.81 -23.56 -15.79
C VAL A 166 36.08 -24.07 -17.21
N ASN A 167 36.57 -23.23 -18.12
CA ASN A 167 36.80 -23.59 -19.53
C ASN A 167 38.27 -23.61 -19.98
N ASP A 168 39.21 -23.26 -19.12
CA ASP A 168 40.64 -23.29 -19.46
C ASP A 168 41.36 -24.41 -18.71
N TYR A 169 41.10 -25.66 -19.10
CA TYR A 169 42.08 -26.76 -19.15
C TYR A 169 41.59 -27.78 -20.19
N VAL A 170 42.28 -27.75 -21.34
CA VAL A 170 42.41 -28.87 -22.28
C VAL A 170 43.07 -30.05 -21.57
#